data_AF-A0A928GMQ6-F1
#
_entry.id   AF-A0A928GMQ6-F1
#
_cell.length_a   1.000
_cell.length_b   1.000
_cell.length_c   1.000
_cell.angle_alpha   90.00
_cell.angle_beta   90.00
_cell.angle_gamma   90.00
#
_symmetry.space_group_name_H-M   'P 1'
#
loop_
_entity.id
_entity.type
_entity.pdbx_description
1 polymer ?
#
loop_
_entity_poly.entity_id
_entity_poly.type
_entity_poly.pdbx_seq_one_letter_code
_entity_poly.pdbx_strand_id
1 'polypeptide(L)'
;MKLRNLIIPAIIVAAVGYMSLTRHTYNIDKATEYLTTHKESKSVGACARHVRLAIEAGGCPTYFYPHNANGYFKFLPALGFTEIDKQNYTPRKGDVIVIESEKHGHIAMYNGKVWISDFQQCDRWGGKKYRKPGVRYALFRKANGKGKRQLIP
;
A
#
# COMPACT_ATOMS: atom_id res chain seq x y z
N MET A 1 12.15 -1.26 47.04
CA MET A 1 10.69 -1.39 46.79
C MET A 1 10.08 -0.14 46.11
N LYS A 2 10.77 0.53 45.17
CA LYS A 2 10.24 1.72 44.45
C LYS A 2 10.36 1.68 42.92
N LEU A 3 11.28 0.87 42.37
CA LEU A 3 11.50 0.79 40.93
C LEU A 3 10.39 -0.02 40.19
N ARG A 4 9.87 -1.09 40.81
CA ARG A 4 8.78 -1.92 40.23
C ARG A 4 7.46 -1.15 40.06
N ASN A 5 7.23 -0.11 40.86
CA ASN A 5 5.96 0.64 40.85
C ASN A 5 5.86 1.66 39.71
N LEU A 6 6.97 2.09 39.10
CA LEU A 6 6.98 2.96 37.91
C LEU A 6 7.14 2.18 36.59
N ILE A 7 7.78 1.02 36.62
CA ILE A 7 8.06 0.24 35.40
C ILE A 7 6.76 -0.31 34.78
N ILE A 8 5.84 -0.83 35.61
CA ILE A 8 4.59 -1.43 35.11
C ILE A 8 3.70 -0.41 34.38
N PRO A 9 3.41 0.79 34.95
CA PRO A 9 2.66 1.83 34.24
C PRO A 9 3.32 2.28 32.93
N ALA A 10 4.65 2.43 32.91
CA ALA A 10 5.38 2.85 31.71
C ALA A 10 5.26 1.82 30.57
N ILE A 11 5.35 0.52 30.89
CA ILE A 11 5.15 -0.57 29.92
C ILE A 11 3.73 -0.56 29.36
N ILE A 12 2.72 -0.35 30.20
CA ILE A 12 1.31 -0.29 29.77
C ILE A 12 1.08 0.90 28.83
N VAL A 13 1.58 2.09 29.17
CA VAL A 13 1.46 3.29 28.32
C VAL A 13 2.15 3.05 26.97
N ALA A 14 3.36 2.47 26.96
CA ALA A 14 4.06 2.13 25.72
C ALA A 14 3.28 1.11 24.87
N ALA A 15 2.70 0.08 25.49
CA ALA A 15 1.91 -0.94 24.79
C ALA A 15 0.61 -0.37 24.20
N VAL A 16 -0.13 0.46 24.95
CA VAL A 16 -1.34 1.14 24.47
C VAL A 16 -1.00 2.12 23.34
N GLY A 17 0.08 2.88 23.48
CA GLY A 17 0.60 3.76 22.42
C GLY A 17 0.92 2.99 21.15
N TYR A 18 1.68 1.89 21.26
CA TYR A 18 1.99 1.02 20.12
C TYR A 18 0.74 0.43 19.47
N MET A 19 -0.24 -0.01 20.27
CA MET A 19 -1.51 -0.54 19.75
C MET A 19 -2.30 0.53 18.98
N SER A 20 -2.35 1.76 19.49
CA SER A 20 -3.01 2.89 18.83
C SER A 20 -2.33 3.25 17.50
N LEU A 21 -1.00 3.20 17.44
CA LEU A 21 -0.22 3.51 16.23
C LEU A 21 -0.24 2.41 15.17
N THR A 22 -0.50 1.16 15.56
CA THR A 22 -0.41 0.01 14.64
C THR A 22 -1.77 -0.48 14.16
N ARG A 23 -2.83 -0.34 14.96
CA ARG A 23 -4.17 -0.81 14.59
C ARG A 23 -4.90 0.24 13.77
N HIS A 24 -5.56 -0.22 12.72
CA HIS A 24 -6.38 0.63 11.87
C HIS A 24 -7.52 -0.17 11.26
N THR A 25 -8.52 0.51 10.70
CA THR A 25 -9.57 -0.11 9.88
C THR A 25 -9.35 0.32 8.45
N TYR A 26 -9.12 -0.64 7.56
CA TYR A 26 -8.94 -0.39 6.14
C TYR A 26 -10.26 -0.52 5.38
N ASN A 27 -10.54 0.44 4.50
CA ASN A 27 -11.69 0.49 3.62
C ASN A 27 -11.23 0.55 2.14
N ILE A 28 -11.42 -0.55 1.42
CA ILE A 28 -11.03 -0.70 0.00
C ILE A 28 -11.85 0.25 -0.88
N ASP A 29 -13.13 0.43 -0.59
CA ASP A 29 -14.00 1.30 -1.38
C ASP A 29 -13.53 2.76 -1.30
N LYS A 30 -13.23 3.25 -0.10
CA LYS A 30 -12.67 4.60 0.10
C LYS A 30 -11.31 4.78 -0.57
N ALA A 31 -10.43 3.77 -0.48
CA ALA A 31 -9.13 3.84 -1.11
C ALA A 31 -9.24 3.96 -2.65
N THR A 32 -10.03 3.08 -3.24
CA THR A 32 -10.22 3.04 -4.71
C THR A 32 -11.03 4.22 -5.22
N GLU A 33 -12.00 4.72 -4.45
CA GLU A 33 -12.74 5.94 -4.75
C GLU A 33 -11.81 7.16 -4.76
N TYR A 34 -11.00 7.33 -3.72
CA TYR A 34 -10.01 8.41 -3.65
C TYR A 34 -9.09 8.40 -4.88
N LEU A 35 -8.54 7.23 -5.20
CA LEU A 35 -7.66 7.11 -6.36
C LEU A 35 -8.39 7.39 -7.68
N THR A 36 -9.67 7.05 -7.77
CA THR A 36 -10.49 7.29 -8.97
C THR A 36 -10.82 8.77 -9.15
N THR A 37 -11.01 9.52 -8.07
CA THR A 37 -11.38 10.95 -8.11
C THR A 37 -10.18 11.89 -8.12
N HIS A 38 -9.01 11.44 -7.65
CA HIS A 38 -7.78 12.25 -7.56
C HIS A 38 -6.72 11.87 -8.59
N LYS A 39 -7.05 11.02 -9.56
CA LYS A 39 -6.15 10.72 -10.68
C LYS A 39 -6.02 11.93 -11.60
N GLU A 40 -4.85 12.06 -12.21
CA GLU A 40 -4.56 13.02 -13.26
C GLU A 40 -5.07 12.51 -14.62
N SER A 41 -5.22 13.42 -15.58
CA SER A 41 -5.61 13.08 -16.95
C SER A 41 -4.55 12.25 -17.70
N LYS A 42 -3.29 12.32 -17.27
CA LYS A 42 -2.14 11.58 -17.79
C LYS A 42 -1.10 11.36 -16.69
N SER A 43 -0.14 10.48 -16.93
CA SER A 43 0.97 10.26 -16.00
C SER A 43 1.70 11.58 -15.69
N VAL A 44 1.88 11.87 -14.40
CA VAL A 44 2.68 12.99 -13.89
C VAL A 44 3.94 12.50 -13.16
N GLY A 45 4.19 11.19 -13.15
CA GLY A 45 5.35 10.59 -12.49
C GLY A 45 5.19 10.49 -10.97
N ALA A 46 3.96 10.53 -10.46
CA ALA A 46 3.65 10.55 -9.04
C ALA A 46 2.85 9.31 -8.58
N CYS A 47 2.99 8.18 -9.29
CA CYS A 47 2.28 6.93 -9.02
C CYS A 47 2.36 6.49 -7.55
N ALA A 48 3.55 6.48 -6.95
CA ALA A 48 3.76 6.10 -5.56
C ALA A 48 3.01 7.03 -4.59
N ARG A 49 3.01 8.33 -4.85
CA ARG A 49 2.27 9.30 -4.03
C ARG A 49 0.76 9.08 -4.11
N HIS A 50 0.21 8.86 -5.30
CA HIS A 50 -1.24 8.68 -5.48
C HIS A 50 -1.74 7.40 -4.83
N VAL A 51 -1.06 6.27 -5.07
CA VAL A 51 -1.43 5.00 -4.44
C VAL A 51 -1.28 5.07 -2.91
N ARG A 52 -0.24 5.74 -2.40
CA ARG A 52 -0.09 5.99 -0.96
C ARG A 52 -1.27 6.75 -0.38
N LEU A 53 -1.65 7.88 -0.99
CA LEU A 53 -2.77 8.70 -0.51
C LEU A 53 -4.10 7.95 -0.58
N ALA A 54 -4.30 7.10 -1.58
CA ALA A 54 -5.44 6.20 -1.63
C ALA A 54 -5.45 5.19 -0.46
N ILE A 55 -4.30 4.59 -0.14
CA ILE A 55 -4.19 3.70 1.03
C ILE A 55 -4.52 4.46 2.34
N GLU A 56 -4.06 5.70 2.48
CA GLU A 56 -4.38 6.58 3.62
C GLU A 56 -5.87 6.96 3.68
N ALA A 57 -6.48 7.28 2.54
CA ALA A 57 -7.92 7.55 2.45
C ALA A 57 -8.76 6.31 2.79
N GLY A 58 -8.23 5.12 2.51
CA GLY A 58 -8.75 3.85 2.99
C GLY A 58 -8.59 3.66 4.50
N GLY A 59 -7.93 4.55 5.23
CA GLY A 59 -7.74 4.46 6.68
C GLY A 59 -6.51 3.66 7.11
N CYS A 60 -5.58 3.33 6.21
CA CYS A 60 -4.32 2.67 6.54
C CYS A 60 -3.16 3.69 6.62
N PRO A 61 -2.62 3.99 7.82
CA PRO A 61 -1.57 4.99 7.97
C PRO A 61 -0.24 4.58 7.31
N THR A 62 0.39 5.50 6.57
CA THR A 62 1.60 5.21 5.78
C THR A 62 2.88 5.88 6.28
N TYR A 63 3.06 6.11 7.59
CA TYR A 63 4.31 6.63 8.17
C TYR A 63 5.57 5.94 7.59
N PHE A 64 6.70 6.66 7.45
CA PHE A 64 7.95 6.11 6.91
C PHE A 64 7.78 5.48 5.50
N TYR A 65 6.91 6.05 4.67
CA TYR A 65 6.68 5.55 3.32
C TYR A 65 7.92 5.73 2.43
N PRO A 66 8.17 4.81 1.49
CA PRO A 66 9.14 5.04 0.43
C PRO A 66 8.59 6.02 -0.61
N HIS A 67 9.46 6.89 -1.14
CA HIS A 67 9.11 7.81 -2.22
C HIS A 67 9.00 7.12 -3.59
N ASN A 68 9.76 6.04 -3.77
CA ASN A 68 9.82 5.27 -5.01
C ASN A 68 8.89 4.05 -4.93
N ALA A 69 8.25 3.70 -6.04
CA ALA A 69 7.40 2.52 -6.14
C ALA A 69 8.18 1.22 -5.86
N ASN A 70 9.48 1.13 -6.19
CA ASN A 70 10.32 -0.01 -5.82
C ASN A 70 10.31 -0.32 -4.31
N GLY A 71 10.16 0.69 -3.44
CA GLY A 71 10.10 0.47 -2.00
C GLY A 71 8.83 -0.27 -1.55
N TYR A 72 7.77 -0.26 -2.37
CA TYR A 72 6.48 -0.83 -2.01
C TYR A 72 6.47 -2.36 -1.96
N PHE A 73 7.46 -3.04 -2.54
CA PHE A 73 7.63 -4.49 -2.38
C PHE A 73 7.75 -4.90 -0.92
N LYS A 74 8.45 -4.11 -0.08
CA LYS A 74 8.59 -4.37 1.36
C LYS A 74 7.55 -3.61 2.19
N PHE A 75 7.15 -2.44 1.73
CA PHE A 75 6.26 -1.57 2.48
C PHE A 75 4.82 -2.09 2.55
N LEU A 76 4.26 -2.63 1.45
CA LEU A 76 2.89 -3.16 1.46
C LEU A 76 2.72 -4.33 2.44
N PRO A 77 3.63 -5.33 2.50
CA PRO A 77 3.62 -6.34 3.55
C PRO A 77 3.63 -5.77 4.97
N ALA A 78 4.44 -4.75 5.25
CA ALA A 78 4.48 -4.10 6.56
C ALA A 78 3.14 -3.43 6.95
N LEU A 79 2.33 -3.03 5.96
CA LEU A 79 0.96 -2.53 6.15
C LEU A 79 -0.09 -3.66 6.24
N GLY A 80 0.34 -4.93 6.19
CA GLY A 80 -0.53 -6.09 6.24
C GLY A 80 -1.24 -6.39 4.92
N PHE A 81 -0.64 -6.01 3.78
CA PHE A 81 -0.99 -6.60 2.49
C PHE A 81 -0.30 -7.94 2.33
N THR A 82 -0.93 -8.86 1.62
CA THR A 82 -0.39 -10.18 1.30
C THR A 82 -0.06 -10.25 -0.18
N GLU A 83 1.08 -10.82 -0.54
CA GLU A 83 1.41 -11.08 -1.94
C GLU A 83 0.45 -12.14 -2.51
N ILE A 84 -0.02 -11.92 -3.73
CA ILE A 84 -0.98 -12.77 -4.43
C ILE A 84 -0.21 -13.69 -5.38
N ASP A 85 -0.58 -14.98 -5.40
CA ASP A 85 -0.12 -15.88 -6.45
C ASP A 85 -0.59 -15.38 -7.84
N LYS A 86 0.35 -15.34 -8.78
CA LYS A 86 0.13 -14.87 -10.15
C LYS A 86 -0.51 -15.93 -11.03
N GLN A 87 -0.51 -17.20 -10.62
CA GLN A 87 -1.14 -18.29 -11.38
C GLN A 87 -2.65 -18.05 -11.47
N ASN A 88 -3.17 -18.04 -12.71
CA ASN A 88 -4.60 -17.80 -13.00
C ASN A 88 -5.18 -16.53 -12.34
N TYR A 89 -4.34 -15.50 -12.19
CA TYR A 89 -4.73 -14.28 -11.51
C TYR A 89 -5.81 -13.50 -12.26
N THR A 90 -6.89 -13.17 -11.55
CA THR A 90 -7.94 -12.24 -11.96
C THR A 90 -7.94 -11.03 -11.02
N PRO A 91 -7.89 -9.79 -11.53
CA PRO A 91 -7.90 -8.59 -10.70
C PRO A 91 -9.15 -8.47 -9.83
N ARG A 92 -8.96 -8.12 -8.56
CA ARG A 92 -10.02 -7.76 -7.62
C ARG A 92 -9.82 -6.32 -7.15
N LYS A 93 -10.94 -5.66 -6.85
CA LYS A 93 -10.93 -4.28 -6.34
C LYS A 93 -10.00 -4.17 -5.13
N GLY A 94 -9.12 -3.17 -5.14
CA GLY A 94 -8.11 -2.94 -4.11
C GLY A 94 -6.78 -3.67 -4.33
N ASP A 95 -6.65 -4.52 -5.35
CA ASP A 95 -5.36 -5.13 -5.67
C ASP A 95 -4.35 -4.07 -6.08
N VAL A 96 -3.13 -4.21 -5.58
CA VAL A 96 -2.02 -3.30 -5.88
C VAL A 96 -0.93 -4.06 -6.62
N ILE A 97 -0.52 -3.56 -7.78
CA ILE A 97 0.65 -4.06 -8.49
C ILE A 97 1.85 -3.18 -8.19
N VAL A 98 3.00 -3.77 -7.91
CA VAL A 98 4.30 -3.10 -7.84
C VAL A 98 5.22 -3.70 -8.89
N ILE A 99 5.81 -2.86 -9.72
CA ILE A 99 6.68 -3.25 -10.83
C ILE A 99 8.06 -2.63 -10.61
N GLU A 100 9.09 -3.44 -10.70
CA GLU A 100 10.47 -2.99 -10.55
C GLU A 100 10.95 -2.22 -11.79
N SER A 101 11.79 -1.20 -11.57
CA SER A 101 12.67 -0.65 -12.60
C SER A 101 13.90 -0.01 -11.96
N GLU A 102 14.92 0.31 -12.75
CA GLU A 102 16.21 0.82 -12.26
C GLU A 102 16.11 2.07 -11.38
N LYS A 103 15.21 3.01 -11.68
CA LYS A 103 15.09 4.27 -10.94
C LYS A 103 14.00 4.25 -9.87
N HIS A 104 12.74 4.25 -10.30
CA HIS A 104 11.62 4.52 -9.38
C HIS A 104 10.64 3.34 -9.24
N GLY A 105 10.56 2.46 -10.22
CA GLY A 105 9.50 1.46 -10.32
C GLY A 105 8.17 2.04 -10.81
N HIS A 106 7.12 1.21 -10.72
CA HIS A 106 5.74 1.60 -10.93
C HIS A 106 4.83 0.97 -9.91
N ILE A 107 3.74 1.65 -9.57
CA ILE A 107 2.71 1.12 -8.68
C ILE A 107 1.33 1.58 -9.15
N ALA A 108 0.36 0.68 -9.12
CA ALA A 108 -1.03 0.98 -9.46
C ALA A 108 -1.97 0.14 -8.60
N MET A 109 -3.20 0.61 -8.40
CA MET A 109 -4.26 -0.11 -7.71
C MET A 109 -5.45 -0.32 -8.66
N TYR A 110 -6.08 -1.49 -8.58
CA TYR A 110 -7.27 -1.82 -9.36
C TYR A 110 -8.53 -1.30 -8.66
N ASN A 111 -9.30 -0.43 -9.32
CA ASN A 111 -10.52 0.14 -8.71
C ASN A 111 -11.76 -0.75 -8.86
N GLY A 112 -11.61 -1.97 -9.39
CA GLY A 112 -12.71 -2.89 -9.71
C GLY A 112 -13.14 -2.84 -11.18
N LYS A 113 -12.63 -1.88 -11.96
CA LYS A 113 -12.86 -1.77 -13.42
C LYS A 113 -11.55 -1.61 -14.18
N VAL A 114 -10.70 -0.69 -13.75
CA VAL A 114 -9.43 -0.32 -14.39
C VAL A 114 -8.31 -0.18 -13.37
N TRP A 115 -7.07 -0.27 -13.85
CA TRP A 115 -5.88 0.01 -13.05
C TRP A 115 -5.60 1.52 -13.04
N ILE A 116 -5.31 2.07 -11.87
CA ILE A 116 -5.02 3.48 -11.69
C ILE A 116 -3.72 3.62 -10.88
N SER A 117 -2.79 4.43 -11.37
CA SER A 117 -1.60 4.86 -10.63
C SER A 117 -1.82 6.29 -10.13
N ASP A 118 -1.15 7.25 -10.75
CA ASP A 118 -1.44 8.67 -10.80
C ASP A 118 -2.38 9.03 -11.97
N PHE A 119 -2.68 8.09 -12.87
CA PHE A 119 -3.62 8.27 -13.98
C PHE A 119 -4.35 6.95 -14.27
N GLN A 120 -5.44 7.01 -15.05
CA GLN A 120 -6.13 5.79 -15.50
C GLN A 120 -5.34 5.10 -16.60
N GLN A 121 -5.04 3.81 -16.39
CA GLN A 121 -4.23 3.03 -17.30
C GLN A 121 -5.09 2.13 -18.19
N CYS A 122 -4.59 1.82 -19.39
CA CYS A 122 -5.23 0.82 -20.27
C CYS A 122 -5.06 -0.61 -19.74
N ASP A 123 -4.03 -0.86 -18.92
CA ASP A 123 -3.73 -2.15 -18.31
C ASP A 123 -2.99 -1.97 -16.99
N ARG A 124 -2.58 -3.06 -16.33
CA ARG A 124 -1.81 -3.04 -15.08
C ARG A 124 -0.40 -2.45 -15.19
N TRP A 125 0.17 -2.39 -16.39
CA TRP A 125 1.57 -2.03 -16.59
C TRP A 125 1.80 -0.53 -16.58
N GLY A 126 0.81 0.27 -17.00
CA GLY A 126 0.92 1.73 -17.01
C GLY A 126 1.87 2.31 -18.07
N GLY A 127 2.49 1.47 -18.91
CA GLY A 127 3.36 1.94 -20.00
C GLY A 127 4.19 0.84 -20.65
N LYS A 128 4.65 1.09 -21.88
CA LYS A 128 5.40 0.09 -22.69
C LYS A 128 6.68 -0.41 -22.00
N LYS A 129 7.39 0.46 -21.26
CA LYS A 129 8.63 0.10 -20.56
C LYS A 129 8.48 -1.04 -19.55
N TYR A 130 7.29 -1.21 -18.99
CA TYR A 130 6.99 -2.22 -17.97
C TYR A 130 6.45 -3.53 -18.56
N ARG A 131 6.20 -3.59 -19.87
CA ARG A 131 5.74 -4.79 -20.58
C ARG A 131 6.89 -5.68 -21.07
N LYS A 132 8.14 -5.31 -20.78
CA LYS A 132 9.31 -6.07 -21.22
C LYS A 132 9.34 -7.44 -20.52
N PRO A 133 9.70 -8.52 -21.24
CA PRO A 133 9.94 -9.81 -20.61
C PRO A 133 10.96 -9.71 -19.46
N GLY A 134 10.76 -10.49 -18.40
CA GLY A 134 11.68 -10.55 -17.26
C GLY A 134 11.56 -9.42 -16.24
N VAL A 135 10.71 -8.41 -16.46
CA VAL A 135 10.49 -7.36 -15.46
C VAL A 135 9.82 -7.95 -14.22
N ARG A 136 10.48 -7.81 -13.06
CA ARG A 136 9.94 -8.28 -11.79
C ARG A 136 8.72 -7.46 -11.37
N TYR A 137 7.65 -8.14 -11.00
CA TYR A 137 6.47 -7.52 -10.39
C TYR A 137 5.83 -8.45 -9.35
N ALA A 138 5.13 -7.82 -8.42
CA ALA A 138 4.32 -8.47 -7.40
C ALA A 138 2.93 -7.84 -7.36
N LEU A 139 1.96 -8.66 -6.97
CA LEU A 139 0.58 -8.26 -6.76
C LEU A 139 0.28 -8.40 -5.27
N PHE A 140 -0.41 -7.44 -4.69
CA PHE A 140 -0.68 -7.37 -3.27
C PHE A 140 -2.17 -7.15 -3.02
N ARG A 141 -2.71 -7.84 -2.01
CA ARG A 141 -4.10 -7.66 -1.57
C ARG A 141 -4.16 -7.51 -0.06
N LYS A 142 -5.01 -6.58 0.38
CA LYS A 142 -5.41 -6.42 1.78
C LYS A 142 -6.92 -6.56 1.89
N ALA A 143 -7.40 -7.32 2.88
CA ALA A 143 -8.82 -7.45 3.15
C ALA A 143 -9.39 -6.15 3.76
N ASN A 144 -10.69 -5.95 3.56
CA ASN A 144 -11.43 -4.89 4.23
C ASN A 144 -11.49 -5.15 5.74
N GLY A 145 -11.51 -4.09 6.56
CA GLY A 145 -11.69 -4.20 8.01
C GLY A 145 -10.42 -4.01 8.82
N LYS A 146 -10.39 -4.59 10.03
CA LYS A 146 -9.32 -4.36 11.01
C LYS A 146 -7.98 -4.88 10.49
N GLY A 147 -6.96 -4.04 10.58
CA GLY A 147 -5.57 -4.35 10.23
C GLY A 147 -4.61 -3.94 11.33
N LYS A 148 -3.42 -4.54 11.30
CA LYS A 148 -2.28 -4.15 12.13
C LYS A 148 -1.09 -3.88 11.22
N ARG A 149 -0.38 -2.79 11.47
CA ARG A 149 0.91 -2.47 10.86
C ARG A 149 2.05 -3.00 11.70
N GLN A 150 3.12 -3.48 11.05
CA GLN A 150 4.40 -3.76 11.70
C GLN A 150 5.27 -2.50 11.62
N LEU A 151 5.61 -1.91 12.77
CA LEU A 151 6.47 -0.71 12.87
C LEU A 151 7.95 -1.04 13.09
N ILE A 152 8.24 -2.23 13.62
CA ILE A 152 9.58 -2.71 13.95
C ILE A 152 9.67 -4.14 13.39
N PRO A 153 10.75 -4.50 12.67
CA PRO A 153 10.97 -5.86 12.18
C PRO A 153 10.90 -6.89 13.31
#